data_AF-A0A9W8LMY9-F1
#
_entry.id   AF-A0A9W8LMY9-F1
#
_cell.length_a   1.000
_cell.length_b   1.000
_cell.length_c   1.000
_cell.angle_alpha   90.00
_cell.angle_beta   90.00
_cell.angle_gamma   90.00
#
_symmetry.space_group_name_H-M   'P 1'
#
loop_
_entity.id
_entity.type
_entity.pdbx_description
1 polymer ?
#
loop_
_entity_poly.entity_id
_entity_poly.type
_entity_poly.pdbx_seq_one_letter_code
_entity_poly.pdbx_strand_id
1 'polypeptide(L)'
;PLAVYLFWFQVHFSVLHKSGEGNAFMSPEFQNTLDGVVLGHTPQDIYYGSRIRIRHAATNAGYLHSHMSNYETGSKQQQVTLYGFRDDNNYWVITRTEAAEQKVLNSTNPNELQQIKNGDIVRLMHWKTHRRLHSHDKRPPVTTNDYQNEVSGYGWEGFKGDSNDHWRVQILEGDSRVPESKNKLMAIHSRFRLIHVGQRCALFSNRKKLPKWAHEQVEVTCMKSAKFPKTLWRIESNVNARIPADAPLAEYRRPGLIDKVLEATAVMWRVNNGLTKSHPYESRPHTWPWMRRGMAYWGTVNRRIYLLGTPIIWWLSFIAVAAFGGIQVLLFLRDRRGIHDRLLGARERY
;
A
#
# COMPACT_ATOMS: atom_id res chain seq x y z
N PRO A 1 7.30 6.20 -30.10
CA PRO A 1 6.34 5.56 -29.16
C PRO A 1 6.42 6.06 -27.71
N LEU A 2 7.60 6.03 -27.07
CA LEU A 2 7.75 6.47 -25.66
C LEU A 2 7.40 7.96 -25.46
N ALA A 3 7.88 8.85 -26.34
CA ALA A 3 7.56 10.27 -26.26
C ALA A 3 6.04 10.54 -26.35
N VAL A 4 5.34 9.85 -27.26
CA VAL A 4 3.88 9.94 -27.39
C VAL A 4 3.18 9.44 -26.13
N TYR A 5 3.66 8.34 -25.54
CA TYR A 5 3.11 7.80 -24.30
C TYR A 5 3.27 8.79 -23.13
N LEU A 6 4.49 9.32 -22.94
CA LEU A 6 4.77 10.32 -21.89
C LEU A 6 3.98 11.63 -22.11
N PHE A 7 3.80 12.06 -23.36
CA PHE A 7 2.98 13.22 -23.70
C PHE A 7 1.53 13.05 -23.22
N TRP A 8 0.90 11.90 -23.48
CA TRP A 8 -0.46 11.67 -23.03
C TRP A 8 -0.59 11.56 -21.50
N PHE A 9 0.42 11.04 -20.81
CA PHE A 9 0.46 11.11 -19.34
C PHE A 9 0.58 12.54 -18.83
N GLN A 10 1.40 13.37 -19.48
CA GLN A 10 1.50 14.79 -19.13
C GLN A 10 0.14 15.50 -19.30
N VAL A 11 -0.54 15.29 -20.43
CA VAL A 11 -1.90 15.82 -20.67
C VAL A 11 -2.88 15.30 -19.62
N HIS A 12 -2.85 14.01 -19.32
CA HIS A 12 -3.71 13.40 -18.30
C HIS A 12 -3.53 14.05 -16.92
N PHE A 13 -2.27 14.21 -16.48
CA PHE A 13 -1.97 14.83 -15.18
C PHE A 13 -2.24 16.33 -15.13
N SER A 14 -2.15 17.05 -16.25
CA SER A 14 -2.49 18.48 -16.29
C SER A 14 -4.01 18.72 -16.27
N VAL A 15 -4.78 17.86 -16.96
CA VAL A 15 -6.23 17.98 -17.01
C VAL A 15 -6.86 17.51 -15.68
N LEU A 16 -6.39 16.39 -15.12
CA LEU A 16 -6.91 15.82 -13.87
C LEU A 16 -6.05 16.20 -12.66
N HIS A 17 -5.98 17.50 -12.40
CA HIS A 17 -5.19 18.06 -11.28
C HIS A 17 -5.97 18.14 -9.96
N LYS A 18 -7.27 17.87 -9.93
CA LYS A 18 -8.09 17.96 -8.70
C LYS A 18 -8.18 16.63 -7.96
N SER A 19 -8.35 16.72 -6.65
CA SER A 19 -8.54 15.55 -5.80
C SER A 19 -9.87 14.82 -6.04
N GLY A 20 -9.86 13.49 -5.93
CA GLY A 20 -11.04 12.64 -6.02
C GLY A 20 -10.83 11.28 -5.33
N GLU A 21 -11.86 10.42 -5.35
CA GLU A 21 -11.85 9.13 -4.63
C GLU A 21 -10.70 8.19 -5.08
N GLY A 22 -10.31 8.26 -6.36
CA GLY A 22 -9.21 7.46 -6.92
C GLY A 22 -7.83 7.75 -6.31
N ASN A 23 -7.68 8.87 -5.59
CA ASN A 23 -6.41 9.27 -4.98
C ASN A 23 -5.91 8.30 -3.92
N ALA A 24 -6.81 7.56 -3.28
CA ALA A 24 -6.48 6.59 -2.24
C ALA A 24 -5.50 5.49 -2.72
N PHE A 25 -5.41 5.25 -4.04
CA PHE A 25 -4.47 4.28 -4.61
C PHE A 25 -3.04 4.80 -4.78
N MET A 26 -2.86 6.14 -4.75
CA MET A 26 -1.59 6.83 -5.02
C MET A 26 -0.88 7.23 -3.73
N SER A 27 0.43 7.40 -3.78
CA SER A 27 1.29 7.83 -2.68
C SER A 27 0.91 9.23 -2.19
N PRO A 28 1.19 9.57 -0.92
CA PRO A 28 1.03 10.94 -0.43
C PRO A 28 1.83 11.97 -1.25
N GLU A 29 3.02 11.60 -1.74
CA GLU A 29 3.83 12.44 -2.63
C GLU A 29 3.09 12.78 -3.93
N PHE A 30 2.49 11.78 -4.58
CA PHE A 30 1.67 11.99 -5.78
C PHE A 30 0.44 12.83 -5.46
N GLN A 31 -0.27 12.52 -4.38
CA GLN A 31 -1.45 13.27 -3.94
C GLN A 31 -1.12 14.74 -3.62
N ASN A 32 0.10 15.05 -3.17
CA ASN A 32 0.55 16.42 -2.93
C ASN A 32 0.73 17.25 -4.23
N THR A 33 0.55 16.64 -5.40
CA THR A 33 0.47 17.35 -6.69
C THR A 33 -0.94 17.71 -7.12
N LEU A 34 -1.95 17.30 -6.33
CA LEU A 34 -3.36 17.51 -6.64
C LEU A 34 -3.96 18.62 -5.79
N ASP A 35 -4.82 19.43 -6.40
CA ASP A 35 -5.54 20.50 -5.75
C ASP A 35 -6.63 19.96 -4.81
N GLY A 36 -6.81 20.63 -3.67
CA GLY A 36 -7.80 20.26 -2.66
C GLY A 36 -7.33 19.19 -1.67
N VAL A 37 -6.06 18.77 -1.73
CA VAL A 37 -5.45 17.88 -0.73
C VAL A 37 -4.53 18.68 0.18
N VAL A 38 -4.92 18.80 1.46
CA VAL A 38 -4.02 19.31 2.50
C VAL A 38 -3.23 18.13 3.06
N LEU A 39 -2.03 17.93 2.53
CA LEU A 39 -1.09 16.88 2.93
C LEU A 39 0.19 17.52 3.46
N GLY A 40 0.64 17.07 4.64
CA GLY A 40 1.95 17.45 5.15
C GLY A 40 2.12 18.94 5.45
N HIS A 41 1.22 19.51 6.25
CA HIS A 41 1.51 20.72 7.00
C HIS A 41 1.47 20.35 8.48
N THR A 42 2.54 19.72 8.96
CA THR A 42 2.63 19.21 10.32
C THR A 42 4.01 19.48 10.88
N PRO A 43 4.17 19.77 12.18
CA PRO A 43 5.48 19.91 12.79
C PRO A 43 6.38 18.71 12.49
N GLN A 44 7.58 18.97 11.98
CA GLN A 44 8.51 17.93 11.56
C GLN A 44 9.00 17.08 12.74
N ASP A 45 9.23 17.74 13.88
CA ASP A 45 9.88 17.15 15.05
C ASP A 45 8.87 16.45 15.95
N ILE A 46 9.15 15.18 16.26
CA ILE A 46 8.25 14.35 17.06
C ILE A 46 8.83 14.20 18.46
N TYR A 47 8.00 14.52 19.45
CA TYR A 47 8.35 14.49 20.85
C TYR A 47 7.49 13.46 21.59
N TYR A 48 7.97 12.97 22.73
CA TYR A 48 7.12 12.17 23.62
C TYR A 48 5.89 12.98 24.05
N GLY A 49 4.73 12.34 24.05
CA GLY A 49 3.43 12.97 24.24
C GLY A 49 2.77 13.48 22.96
N SER A 50 3.48 13.47 21.82
CA SER A 50 2.88 13.84 20.53
C SER A 50 1.78 12.87 20.12
N ARG A 51 0.67 13.42 19.63
CA ARG A 51 -0.42 12.70 18.98
C ARG A 51 -0.12 12.57 17.49
N ILE A 52 0.13 11.34 17.04
CA ILE A 52 0.62 11.03 15.70
C ILE A 52 -0.34 10.13 14.91
N ARG A 53 -0.35 10.27 13.58
CA ARG A 53 -0.96 9.30 12.65
C ARG A 53 0.14 8.55 11.91
N ILE A 54 0.12 7.23 12.02
CA ILE A 54 1.13 6.36 11.44
C ILE A 54 0.54 5.69 10.19
N ARG A 55 1.19 5.85 9.04
CA ARG A 55 0.81 5.25 7.75
C ARG A 55 1.73 4.10 7.40
N HIS A 56 1.18 3.02 6.85
CA HIS A 56 1.99 1.92 6.32
C HIS A 56 2.56 2.28 4.93
N ALA A 57 3.88 2.30 4.80
CA ALA A 57 4.55 2.87 3.64
C ALA A 57 4.47 1.97 2.39
N ALA A 58 4.49 0.64 2.52
CA ALA A 58 4.57 -0.24 1.35
C ALA A 58 3.23 -0.59 0.70
N THR A 59 2.17 -0.76 1.48
CA THR A 59 0.89 -1.22 0.91
C THR A 59 -0.01 -0.07 0.53
N ASN A 60 0.31 1.17 0.89
CA ASN A 60 -0.61 2.31 0.76
C ASN A 60 -2.03 1.98 1.28
N ALA A 61 -2.15 1.00 2.19
CA ALA A 61 -3.43 0.42 2.60
C ALA A 61 -4.10 1.22 3.71
N GLY A 62 -3.42 2.22 4.27
CA GLY A 62 -3.99 3.15 5.22
C GLY A 62 -3.11 3.44 6.42
N TYR A 63 -3.80 3.86 7.48
CA TYR A 63 -3.25 4.26 8.77
C TYR A 63 -3.42 3.16 9.80
N LEU A 64 -2.48 3.07 10.74
CA LEU A 64 -2.65 2.27 11.95
C LEU A 64 -3.90 2.76 12.69
N HIS A 65 -4.83 1.86 12.91
CA HIS A 65 -6.18 2.16 13.37
C HIS A 65 -6.60 1.21 14.48
N SER A 66 -7.45 1.69 15.37
CA SER A 66 -8.07 0.88 16.43
C SER A 66 -9.45 1.44 16.77
N HIS A 67 -10.39 0.60 17.15
CA HIS A 67 -11.76 0.99 17.47
C HIS A 67 -12.33 0.06 18.55
N MET A 68 -13.52 0.34 19.10
CA MET A 68 -14.05 -0.37 20.29
C MET A 68 -14.35 -1.87 20.10
N SER A 69 -14.29 -2.39 18.87
CA SER A 69 -14.52 -3.82 18.60
C SER A 69 -13.33 -4.67 19.03
N ASN A 70 -13.62 -5.87 19.52
CA ASN A 70 -12.63 -6.87 19.91
C ASN A 70 -12.50 -7.98 18.85
N TYR A 71 -11.37 -8.67 18.83
CA TYR A 71 -11.22 -9.87 18.01
C TYR A 71 -12.20 -10.97 18.46
N GLU A 72 -12.81 -11.71 17.52
CA GLU A 72 -13.65 -12.88 17.86
C GLU A 72 -12.80 -14.13 18.16
N THR A 73 -11.56 -14.14 17.67
CA THR A 73 -10.58 -15.22 17.81
C THR A 73 -9.32 -14.71 18.52
N GLY A 74 -8.32 -15.58 18.68
CA GLY A 74 -7.04 -15.18 19.26
C GLY A 74 -7.18 -14.72 20.71
N SER A 75 -6.72 -13.52 21.02
CA SER A 75 -6.73 -12.99 22.39
C SER A 75 -8.07 -12.40 22.84
N LYS A 76 -8.98 -12.15 21.90
CA LYS A 76 -10.22 -11.39 22.12
C LYS A 76 -10.02 -9.96 22.66
N GLN A 77 -8.82 -9.40 22.49
CA GLN A 77 -8.53 -8.00 22.81
C GLN A 77 -9.00 -7.06 21.68
N GLN A 78 -8.83 -5.75 21.88
CA GLN A 78 -9.23 -4.72 20.93
C GLN A 78 -8.51 -4.91 19.58
N GLN A 79 -9.27 -4.76 18.49
CA GLN A 79 -8.75 -4.91 17.13
C GLN A 79 -7.80 -3.76 16.78
N VAL A 80 -6.64 -4.11 16.19
CA VAL A 80 -5.73 -3.15 15.54
C VAL A 80 -5.62 -3.50 14.06
N THR A 81 -5.81 -2.51 13.21
CA THR A 81 -5.97 -2.72 11.76
C THR A 81 -5.26 -1.61 10.97
N LEU A 82 -5.30 -1.73 9.63
CA LEU A 82 -5.09 -0.61 8.72
C LEU A 82 -6.43 -0.14 8.15
N TYR A 83 -6.68 1.17 8.27
CA TYR A 83 -7.85 1.84 7.72
C TYR A 83 -7.46 2.87 6.65
N GLY A 84 -8.11 2.81 5.50
CA GLY A 84 -7.71 3.58 4.30
C GLY A 84 -7.99 5.08 4.36
N PHE A 85 -8.87 5.52 5.26
CA PHE A 85 -9.31 6.91 5.36
C PHE A 85 -8.76 7.57 6.63
N ARG A 86 -8.69 8.90 6.62
CA ARG A 86 -8.31 9.68 7.80
C ARG A 86 -9.48 9.72 8.78
N ASP A 87 -9.22 9.28 9.99
CA ASP A 87 -10.20 9.20 11.08
C ASP A 87 -9.54 9.56 12.42
N ASP A 88 -10.32 10.02 13.39
CA ASP A 88 -9.84 10.30 14.75
C ASP A 88 -9.25 9.05 15.44
N ASN A 89 -9.75 7.87 15.08
CA ASN A 89 -9.27 6.56 15.53
C ASN A 89 -7.95 6.13 14.86
N ASN A 90 -7.32 7.02 14.07
CA ASN A 90 -5.95 6.80 13.57
C ASN A 90 -4.90 7.47 14.46
N TYR A 91 -5.31 8.23 15.47
CA TYR A 91 -4.37 8.92 16.35
C TYR A 91 -3.84 8.00 17.45
N TRP A 92 -2.51 7.99 17.57
CA TRP A 92 -1.76 7.33 18.62
C TRP A 92 -0.90 8.36 19.35
N VAL A 93 -0.77 8.24 20.65
CA VAL A 93 0.15 9.05 21.46
C VAL A 93 1.41 8.25 21.67
N ILE A 94 2.56 8.80 21.26
CA ILE A 94 3.86 8.19 21.51
C ILE A 94 4.31 8.51 22.93
N THR A 95 4.50 7.48 23.75
CA THR A 95 4.81 7.62 25.18
C THR A 95 6.08 6.87 25.54
N ARG A 96 6.72 7.28 26.63
CA ARG A 96 7.88 6.59 27.20
C ARG A 96 7.47 5.29 27.86
N THR A 97 8.45 4.40 28.06
CA THR A 97 8.33 3.28 28.98
C THR A 97 8.26 3.81 30.42
N GLU A 98 7.71 3.04 31.37
CA GLU A 98 7.64 3.47 32.78
C GLU A 98 9.02 3.78 33.36
N ALA A 99 10.01 2.92 33.08
CA ALA A 99 11.38 3.12 33.52
C ALA A 99 12.03 4.39 32.92
N ALA A 100 11.72 4.72 31.66
CA ALA A 100 12.22 5.94 31.04
C ALA A 100 11.50 7.18 31.57
N GLU A 101 10.19 7.11 31.83
CA GLU A 101 9.43 8.20 32.42
C GLU A 101 9.96 8.56 33.81
N GLN A 102 10.23 7.56 34.68
CA GLN A 102 10.80 7.80 36.00
C GLN A 102 12.18 8.47 35.95
N LYS A 103 13.02 8.11 34.97
CA LYS A 103 14.32 8.76 34.75
C LYS A 103 14.18 10.24 34.38
N VAL A 104 13.17 10.58 33.57
CA VAL A 104 12.91 11.97 33.18
C VAL A 104 12.37 12.77 34.36
N LEU A 105 11.44 12.22 35.14
CA LEU A 105 10.92 12.86 36.33
C LEU A 105 12.02 13.16 37.37
N ASN A 106 13.03 12.31 37.45
CA ASN A 106 14.19 12.50 38.34
C ASN A 106 15.32 13.35 37.72
N SER A 107 15.15 13.87 36.50
CA SER A 107 16.17 14.66 35.81
C SER A 107 16.11 16.14 36.19
N THR A 108 17.16 16.90 35.85
CA THR A 108 17.24 18.34 36.13
C THR A 108 16.15 19.16 35.43
N ASN A 109 15.67 18.69 34.27
CA ASN A 109 14.65 19.35 33.46
C ASN A 109 13.52 18.37 33.07
N PRO A 110 12.63 17.99 34.01
CA PRO A 110 11.59 16.99 33.74
C PRO A 110 10.56 17.43 32.69
N ASN A 111 10.45 18.74 32.46
CA ASN A 111 9.51 19.33 31.50
C ASN A 111 10.08 19.51 30.09
N GLU A 112 11.35 19.14 29.86
CA GLU A 112 11.99 19.29 28.56
C GLU A 112 11.34 18.41 27.49
N LEU A 113 11.14 19.00 26.31
CA LEU A 113 10.66 18.29 25.13
C LEU A 113 11.76 17.37 24.57
N GLN A 114 11.59 16.07 24.75
CA GLN A 114 12.53 15.08 24.24
C GLN A 114 12.07 14.47 22.92
N GLN A 115 12.93 14.58 21.91
CA GLN A 115 12.72 13.97 20.61
C GLN A 115 12.96 12.46 20.67
N ILE A 116 12.24 11.71 19.83
CA ILE A 116 12.45 10.27 19.69
C ILE A 116 13.63 10.01 18.74
N LYS A 117 14.58 9.19 19.17
CA LYS A 117 15.77 8.83 18.42
C LYS A 117 15.70 7.38 17.90
N ASN A 118 16.53 7.07 16.91
CA ASN A 118 16.71 5.70 16.46
C ASN A 118 17.19 4.81 17.61
N GLY A 119 16.53 3.66 17.80
CA GLY A 119 16.83 2.72 18.88
C GLY A 119 16.02 2.93 20.16
N ASP A 120 15.30 4.05 20.29
CA ASP A 120 14.45 4.31 21.45
C ASP A 120 13.33 3.27 21.57
N ILE A 121 13.01 2.90 22.81
CA ILE A 121 11.88 2.02 23.11
C ILE A 121 10.70 2.89 23.54
N VAL A 122 9.63 2.81 22.76
CA VAL A 122 8.42 3.61 22.92
C VAL A 122 7.21 2.72 23.14
N ARG A 123 6.13 3.34 23.60
CA ARG A 123 4.79 2.74 23.61
C ARG A 123 3.85 3.62 22.80
N LEU A 124 2.90 3.00 22.11
CA LEU A 124 1.89 3.71 21.34
C LEU A 124 0.55 3.51 22.01
N MET A 125 -0.04 4.58 22.54
CA MET A 125 -1.36 4.54 23.16
C MET A 125 -2.40 5.10 22.20
N HIS A 126 -3.46 4.34 21.92
CA HIS A 126 -4.54 4.80 21.07
C HIS A 126 -5.28 5.97 21.73
N TRP A 127 -5.44 7.07 20.99
CA TRP A 127 -5.91 8.34 21.54
C TRP A 127 -7.33 8.27 22.13
N LYS A 128 -8.26 7.59 21.47
CA LYS A 128 -9.67 7.52 21.92
C LYS A 128 -9.89 6.47 23.00
N THR A 129 -9.27 5.29 22.87
CA THR A 129 -9.61 4.12 23.72
C THR A 129 -8.60 3.88 24.84
N HIS A 130 -7.50 4.64 24.85
CA HIS A 130 -6.41 4.51 25.81
C HIS A 130 -5.79 3.11 25.84
N ARG A 131 -6.03 2.25 24.86
CA ARG A 131 -5.37 0.94 24.74
C ARG A 131 -3.98 1.12 24.12
N ARG A 132 -3.00 0.35 24.57
CA ARG A 132 -1.65 0.35 24.01
C ARG A 132 -1.56 -0.63 22.86
N LEU A 133 -0.74 -0.30 21.86
CA LEU A 133 -0.35 -1.22 20.82
C LEU A 133 0.45 -2.36 21.45
N HIS A 134 -0.12 -3.56 21.38
CA HIS A 134 0.34 -4.73 22.11
C HIS A 134 0.61 -5.88 21.15
N SER A 135 1.57 -6.75 21.48
CA SER A 135 1.70 -8.04 20.79
C SER A 135 2.10 -9.15 21.76
N HIS A 136 1.57 -10.33 21.51
CA HIS A 136 1.72 -11.51 22.36
C HIS A 136 1.84 -12.77 21.50
N ASP A 137 2.12 -13.91 22.13
CA ASP A 137 2.20 -15.19 21.44
C ASP A 137 0.79 -15.79 21.19
N LYS A 138 -0.01 -15.08 20.39
CA LYS A 138 -1.30 -15.52 19.86
C LYS A 138 -1.30 -15.38 18.35
N ARG A 139 -2.00 -16.28 17.66
CA ARG A 139 -2.07 -16.25 16.19
C ARG A 139 -3.04 -15.16 15.71
N PRO A 140 -2.68 -14.40 14.67
CA PRO A 140 -3.60 -13.48 14.00
C PRO A 140 -4.84 -14.20 13.44
N PRO A 141 -5.96 -13.48 13.26
CA PRO A 141 -7.23 -14.05 12.82
C PRO A 141 -7.23 -14.59 11.38
N VAL A 142 -6.40 -14.05 10.48
CA VAL A 142 -6.37 -14.45 9.06
C VAL A 142 -5.04 -15.11 8.70
N THR A 143 -3.91 -14.51 9.09
CA THR A 143 -2.60 -15.11 8.82
C THR A 143 -2.10 -15.93 10.00
N THR A 144 -2.28 -17.24 9.93
CA THR A 144 -1.99 -18.19 11.02
C THR A 144 -0.60 -18.80 10.99
N ASN A 145 0.34 -18.22 10.25
CA ASN A 145 1.72 -18.74 10.15
C ASN A 145 2.47 -18.63 11.49
N ASP A 146 3.35 -19.59 11.78
CA ASP A 146 3.99 -19.69 13.10
C ASP A 146 4.93 -18.54 13.48
N TYR A 147 5.44 -17.85 12.47
CA TYR A 147 6.32 -16.70 12.61
C TYR A 147 5.55 -15.37 12.64
N GLN A 148 4.22 -15.40 12.72
CA GLN A 148 3.38 -14.21 12.87
C GLN A 148 2.51 -14.28 14.13
N ASN A 149 2.51 -13.15 14.82
CA ASN A 149 1.80 -12.95 16.07
C ASN A 149 0.75 -11.84 15.91
N GLU A 150 -0.34 -11.99 16.64
CA GLU A 150 -1.42 -11.02 16.70
C GLU A 150 -0.90 -9.69 17.28
N VAL A 151 -1.39 -8.59 16.73
CA VAL A 151 -1.22 -7.25 17.29
C VAL A 151 -2.59 -6.74 17.68
N SER A 152 -2.71 -6.26 18.91
CA SER A 152 -3.98 -5.90 19.54
C SER A 152 -3.85 -4.59 20.32
N GLY A 153 -4.99 -4.08 20.78
CA GLY A 153 -5.06 -3.01 21.77
C GLY A 153 -5.29 -3.59 23.17
N TYR A 154 -4.37 -3.35 24.10
CA TYR A 154 -4.49 -3.83 25.48
C TYR A 154 -4.33 -2.71 26.53
N GLY A 155 -4.74 -2.97 27.78
CA GLY A 155 -4.71 -1.98 28.88
C GLY A 155 -6.00 -1.18 29.04
N TRP A 156 -6.02 -0.09 29.79
CA TRP A 156 -7.19 0.78 29.99
C TRP A 156 -6.70 2.20 30.34
N GLU A 157 -7.60 3.15 30.54
CA GLU A 157 -7.20 4.49 30.99
C GLU A 157 -6.49 4.41 32.37
N GLY A 158 -5.33 5.04 32.50
CA GLY A 158 -4.49 4.90 33.70
C GLY A 158 -3.71 3.58 33.84
N PHE A 159 -3.93 2.58 32.96
CA PHE A 159 -3.10 1.37 32.96
C PHE A 159 -1.64 1.73 32.71
N LYS A 160 -0.73 1.28 33.56
CA LYS A 160 0.68 1.64 33.44
C LYS A 160 1.35 1.06 32.20
N GLY A 161 0.81 0.02 31.58
CA GLY A 161 1.44 -0.71 30.47
C GLY A 161 2.32 -1.85 30.96
N ASP A 162 2.61 -2.81 30.09
CA ASP A 162 3.51 -3.94 30.38
C ASP A 162 4.63 -4.07 29.33
N SER A 163 5.47 -5.10 29.47
CA SER A 163 6.61 -5.34 28.57
C SER A 163 6.22 -5.71 27.13
N ASN A 164 4.97 -6.11 26.89
CA ASN A 164 4.42 -6.45 25.57
C ASN A 164 3.88 -5.20 24.84
N ASP A 165 3.94 -4.04 25.48
CA ASP A 165 3.64 -2.74 24.84
C ASP A 165 4.91 -2.07 24.29
N HIS A 166 6.09 -2.67 24.48
CA HIS A 166 7.38 -2.08 24.17
C HIS A 166 7.78 -2.28 22.70
N TRP A 167 7.89 -1.17 21.96
CA TRP A 167 8.30 -1.15 20.57
C TRP A 167 9.58 -0.32 20.39
N ARG A 168 10.64 -0.94 19.87
CA ARG A 168 11.85 -0.23 19.47
C ARG A 168 11.65 0.43 18.13
N VAL A 169 11.91 1.73 18.06
CA VAL A 169 11.94 2.49 16.81
C VAL A 169 13.24 2.17 16.08
N GLN A 170 13.14 1.68 14.85
CA GLN A 170 14.29 1.45 13.96
C GLN A 170 14.12 2.29 12.70
N ILE A 171 14.83 3.41 12.60
CA ILE A 171 14.84 4.27 11.42
C ILE A 171 15.70 3.60 10.34
N LEU A 172 15.15 3.46 9.14
CA LEU A 172 15.83 2.81 8.01
C LEU A 172 16.18 3.79 6.90
N GLU A 173 15.28 4.72 6.59
CA GLU A 173 15.48 5.72 5.55
C GLU A 173 15.12 7.10 6.12
N GLY A 174 15.96 8.10 5.82
CA GLY A 174 15.68 9.51 6.08
C GLY A 174 15.69 10.30 4.77
N ASP A 175 15.04 11.46 4.78
CA ASP A 175 15.03 12.38 3.64
C ASP A 175 16.41 13.04 3.49
N SER A 176 16.95 13.05 2.28
CA SER A 176 18.25 13.69 2.00
C SER A 176 18.23 15.20 2.25
N ARG A 177 17.05 15.83 2.16
CA ARG A 177 16.86 17.27 2.45
C ARG A 177 16.87 17.58 3.94
N VAL A 178 16.64 16.57 4.78
CA VAL A 178 16.60 16.70 6.25
C VAL A 178 17.49 15.60 6.85
N PRO A 179 18.82 15.76 6.85
CA PRO A 179 19.75 14.70 7.24
C PRO A 179 19.51 14.14 8.65
N GLU A 180 19.00 14.96 9.57
CA GLU A 180 18.64 14.55 10.94
C GLU A 180 17.60 13.43 10.97
N SER A 181 16.73 13.34 9.96
CA SER A 181 15.67 12.33 9.86
C SER A 181 16.17 10.89 9.75
N LYS A 182 17.49 10.69 9.55
CA LYS A 182 18.16 9.38 9.61
C LYS A 182 18.37 8.90 11.05
N ASN A 183 18.52 9.83 12.00
CA ASN A 183 18.86 9.53 13.40
C ASN A 183 17.73 9.89 14.37
N LYS A 184 16.88 10.85 14.01
CA LYS A 184 15.72 11.30 14.77
C LYS A 184 14.44 10.96 14.03
N LEU A 185 13.42 10.55 14.76
CA LEU A 185 12.12 10.23 14.19
C LEU A 185 11.38 11.52 13.85
N MET A 186 11.23 11.79 12.55
CA MET A 186 10.60 13.00 12.04
C MET A 186 9.38 12.67 11.18
N ALA A 187 8.34 13.50 11.27
CA ALA A 187 7.15 13.36 10.45
C ALA A 187 7.52 13.49 8.98
N ILE A 188 6.91 12.65 8.13
CA ILE A 188 7.09 12.55 6.68
C ILE A 188 8.49 12.10 6.22
N HIS A 189 9.54 12.67 6.79
CA HIS A 189 10.93 12.48 6.36
C HIS A 189 11.51 11.13 6.79
N SER A 190 11.11 10.59 7.95
CA SER A 190 11.61 9.30 8.43
C SER A 190 10.72 8.13 7.99
N ARG A 191 11.35 7.07 7.47
CA ARG A 191 10.72 5.74 7.31
C ARG A 191 11.36 4.77 8.28
N PHE A 192 10.54 4.17 9.11
CA PHE A 192 10.99 3.40 10.27
C PHE A 192 10.22 2.09 10.40
N ARG A 193 10.75 1.19 11.24
CA ARG A 193 10.09 -0.02 11.69
C ARG A 193 9.83 0.09 13.18
N LEU A 194 8.77 -0.56 13.63
CA LEU A 194 8.51 -0.80 15.05
C LEU A 194 8.83 -2.26 15.33
N ILE A 195 9.85 -2.50 16.14
CA ILE A 195 10.29 -3.85 16.51
C ILE A 195 9.81 -4.14 17.92
N HIS A 196 8.93 -5.11 18.08
CA HIS A 196 8.45 -5.53 19.38
C HIS A 196 9.61 -6.11 20.20
N VAL A 197 9.84 -5.59 21.40
CA VAL A 197 11.03 -5.91 22.21
C VAL A 197 11.01 -7.36 22.72
N GLY A 198 9.89 -7.81 23.32
CA GLY A 198 9.77 -9.17 23.87
C GLY A 198 9.76 -10.25 22.78
N GLN A 199 8.83 -10.15 21.83
CA GLN A 199 8.62 -11.10 20.73
C GLN A 199 9.68 -11.06 19.61
N ARG A 200 10.53 -10.02 19.56
CA ARG A 200 11.57 -9.79 18.52
C ARG A 200 11.02 -9.87 17.09
N CYS A 201 9.82 -9.35 16.87
CA CYS A 201 9.15 -9.29 15.58
C CYS A 201 8.92 -7.85 15.14
N ALA A 202 8.73 -7.62 13.84
CA ALA A 202 8.44 -6.30 13.31
C ALA A 202 6.94 -6.11 13.10
N LEU A 203 6.43 -4.92 13.44
CA LEU A 203 5.09 -4.51 13.09
C LEU A 203 4.94 -4.56 11.57
N PHE A 204 4.00 -5.37 11.11
CA PHE A 204 3.89 -5.80 9.73
C PHE A 204 2.44 -5.68 9.28
N SER A 205 2.27 -5.25 8.04
CA SER A 205 0.99 -5.37 7.36
C SER A 205 1.18 -5.75 5.90
N ASN A 206 0.17 -6.40 5.36
CA ASN A 206 0.04 -6.71 3.94
C ASN A 206 -1.36 -6.26 3.49
N ARG A 207 -1.80 -6.54 2.26
CA ARG A 207 -3.16 -6.18 1.81
C ARG A 207 -4.22 -7.26 2.13
N LYS A 208 -3.96 -8.16 3.08
CA LYS A 208 -4.97 -9.15 3.49
C LYS A 208 -6.05 -8.46 4.31
N LYS A 209 -7.29 -8.70 3.93
CA LYS A 209 -8.45 -8.19 4.63
C LYS A 209 -8.80 -9.12 5.78
N LEU A 210 -9.25 -8.53 6.87
CA LEU A 210 -9.89 -9.19 7.98
C LEU A 210 -11.31 -9.64 7.59
N PRO A 211 -11.94 -10.56 8.35
CA PRO A 211 -13.31 -10.99 8.08
C PRO A 211 -14.34 -9.88 8.35
N LYS A 212 -15.61 -10.16 8.04
CA LYS A 212 -16.73 -9.20 8.18
C LYS A 212 -16.88 -8.65 9.61
N TRP A 213 -16.64 -9.45 10.64
CA TRP A 213 -16.71 -9.01 12.04
C TRP A 213 -15.62 -7.98 12.42
N ALA A 214 -14.57 -7.85 11.59
CA ALA A 214 -13.53 -6.84 11.69
C ALA A 214 -13.60 -5.83 10.53
N HIS A 215 -14.83 -5.57 10.06
CA HIS A 215 -15.16 -4.51 9.10
C HIS A 215 -14.41 -4.60 7.76
N GLU A 216 -13.89 -5.78 7.41
CA GLU A 216 -13.08 -6.01 6.20
C GLU A 216 -11.89 -5.05 6.03
N GLN A 217 -11.41 -4.51 7.16
CA GLN A 217 -10.20 -3.69 7.23
C GLN A 217 -8.96 -4.55 7.01
N VAL A 218 -7.79 -3.95 6.93
CA VAL A 218 -6.56 -4.67 6.58
C VAL A 218 -5.82 -5.14 7.84
N GLU A 219 -5.34 -6.39 7.81
CA GLU A 219 -4.70 -7.06 8.95
C GLU A 219 -3.35 -6.41 9.32
N VAL A 220 -3.12 -6.22 10.63
CA VAL A 220 -1.84 -5.81 11.21
C VAL A 220 -1.35 -6.92 12.14
N THR A 221 -0.08 -7.28 12.05
CA THR A 221 0.53 -8.40 12.79
C THR A 221 1.95 -8.03 13.21
N CYS A 222 2.57 -8.88 14.03
CA CYS A 222 3.98 -8.80 14.36
C CYS A 222 4.69 -10.02 13.75
N MET A 223 5.53 -9.80 12.74
CA MET A 223 6.15 -10.88 11.95
C MET A 223 7.65 -11.00 12.26
N LYS A 224 8.09 -12.22 12.60
CA LYS A 224 9.51 -12.58 12.69
C LYS A 224 10.11 -12.68 11.28
N SER A 225 11.33 -12.19 11.08
CA SER A 225 12.03 -12.20 9.78
C SER A 225 11.23 -11.62 8.61
N ALA A 226 10.48 -10.54 8.88
CA ALA A 226 9.63 -9.89 7.90
C ALA A 226 10.42 -9.19 6.76
N LYS A 227 9.88 -9.24 5.54
CA LYS A 227 10.44 -8.50 4.39
C LYS A 227 10.40 -7.00 4.64
N PHE A 228 11.53 -6.31 4.45
CA PHE A 228 11.70 -4.89 4.76
C PHE A 228 10.56 -3.98 4.28
N PRO A 229 10.11 -4.01 3.00
CA PRO A 229 9.09 -3.07 2.53
C PRO A 229 7.80 -3.13 3.37
N LYS A 230 7.32 -4.33 3.70
CA LYS A 230 6.05 -4.56 4.42
C LYS A 230 6.12 -4.31 5.94
N THR A 231 7.22 -3.74 6.40
CA THR A 231 7.42 -3.32 7.79
C THR A 231 7.72 -1.83 7.90
N LEU A 232 7.76 -1.11 6.78
CA LEU A 232 8.06 0.32 6.77
C LEU A 232 6.80 1.12 7.10
N TRP A 233 6.96 2.00 8.07
CA TRP A 233 5.96 2.94 8.54
C TRP A 233 6.50 4.37 8.40
N ARG A 234 5.58 5.33 8.33
CA ARG A 234 5.88 6.75 8.28
C ARG A 234 4.84 7.50 9.09
N ILE A 235 5.24 8.55 9.80
CA ILE A 235 4.31 9.41 10.52
C ILE A 235 3.85 10.50 9.56
N GLU A 236 2.55 10.56 9.27
CA GLU A 236 1.96 11.54 8.34
C GLU A 236 1.62 12.85 9.04
N SER A 237 1.21 12.78 10.30
CA SER A 237 0.71 13.92 11.06
C SER A 237 1.16 13.80 12.50
N ASN A 238 1.51 14.93 13.09
CA ASN A 238 2.07 15.10 14.43
C ASN A 238 1.43 16.35 15.04
N VAL A 239 0.76 16.19 16.18
CA VAL A 239 0.12 17.27 16.91
C VAL A 239 0.58 17.21 18.36
N ASN A 240 1.12 18.31 18.87
CA ASN A 240 1.51 18.44 20.27
C ASN A 240 1.42 19.91 20.68
N ALA A 241 0.67 20.18 21.74
CA ALA A 241 0.41 21.55 22.22
C ALA A 241 1.67 22.27 22.73
N ARG A 242 2.73 21.52 23.05
CA ARG A 242 3.99 22.07 23.54
C ARG A 242 4.95 22.47 22.41
N ILE A 243 4.67 22.08 21.17
CA ILE A 243 5.50 22.47 20.03
C ILE A 243 5.25 23.96 19.72
N PRO A 244 6.30 24.78 19.59
CA PRO A 244 6.17 26.19 19.21
C PRO A 244 5.45 26.38 17.87
N ALA A 245 4.71 27.48 17.73
CA ALA A 245 3.94 27.76 16.52
C ALA A 245 4.81 28.04 15.27
N ASP A 246 6.05 28.48 15.49
CA ASP A 246 7.07 28.74 14.48
C ASP A 246 7.94 27.50 14.15
N ALA A 247 7.62 26.35 14.74
CA ALA A 247 8.38 25.13 14.49
C ALA A 247 8.33 24.73 13.00
N PRO A 248 9.45 24.25 12.45
CA PRO A 248 9.53 23.83 11.06
C PRO A 248 8.50 22.74 10.73
N LEU A 249 7.81 22.94 9.61
CA LEU A 249 6.81 22.02 9.11
C LEU A 249 7.42 21.03 8.12
N ALA A 250 7.00 19.78 8.21
CA ALA A 250 7.36 18.74 7.26
C ALA A 250 6.35 18.71 6.11
N GLU A 251 6.86 18.69 4.88
CA GLU A 251 6.08 18.63 3.64
C GLU A 251 6.52 17.46 2.74
N TYR A 252 5.55 16.85 2.05
CA TYR A 252 5.82 15.83 1.05
C TYR A 252 6.50 16.43 -0.18
N ARG A 253 7.50 15.73 -0.73
CA ARG A 253 8.07 16.11 -2.02
C ARG A 253 6.99 16.01 -3.12
N ARG A 254 6.95 16.99 -4.02
CA ARG A 254 6.17 16.91 -5.25
C ARG A 254 6.96 16.13 -6.32
N PRO A 255 6.48 14.95 -6.77
CA PRO A 255 7.15 14.16 -7.80
C PRO A 255 7.10 14.86 -9.17
N GLY A 256 8.13 14.62 -9.99
CA GLY A 256 8.15 15.07 -11.38
C GLY A 256 7.32 14.15 -12.30
N LEU A 257 7.28 14.46 -13.60
CA LEU A 257 6.52 13.67 -14.58
C LEU A 257 6.92 12.20 -14.57
N ILE A 258 8.22 11.89 -14.61
CA ILE A 258 8.71 10.50 -14.69
C ILE A 258 8.30 9.70 -13.44
N ASP A 259 8.49 10.25 -12.25
CA ASP A 259 8.08 9.62 -11.00
C ASP A 259 6.57 9.34 -10.99
N LYS A 260 5.76 10.33 -11.42
CA LYS A 260 4.30 10.18 -11.53
C LYS A 260 3.90 9.10 -12.54
N VAL A 261 4.55 9.03 -13.70
CA VAL A 261 4.29 8.00 -14.71
C VAL A 261 4.64 6.62 -14.18
N LEU A 262 5.82 6.44 -13.60
CA LEU A 262 6.26 5.15 -13.06
C LEU A 262 5.32 4.66 -11.96
N GLU A 263 4.93 5.54 -11.03
CA GLU A 263 3.98 5.20 -9.98
C GLU A 263 2.61 4.83 -10.57
N ALA A 264 2.07 5.65 -11.47
CA ALA A 264 0.79 5.40 -12.11
C ALA A 264 0.79 4.07 -12.89
N THR A 265 1.84 3.78 -13.66
CA THR A 265 1.99 2.51 -14.37
C THR A 265 2.10 1.32 -13.41
N ALA A 266 2.83 1.45 -12.31
CA ALA A 266 2.91 0.40 -11.28
C ALA A 266 1.54 0.15 -10.63
N VAL A 267 0.76 1.20 -10.40
CA VAL A 267 -0.62 1.11 -9.92
C VAL A 267 -1.52 0.42 -10.96
N MET A 268 -1.45 0.83 -12.24
CA MET A 268 -2.21 0.22 -13.34
C MET A 268 -1.92 -1.29 -13.44
N TRP A 269 -0.64 -1.68 -13.41
CA TRP A 269 -0.23 -3.08 -13.45
C TRP A 269 -0.78 -3.88 -12.27
N ARG A 270 -0.65 -3.33 -11.06
CA ARG A 270 -1.18 -3.95 -9.83
C ARG A 270 -2.69 -4.11 -9.88
N VAL A 271 -3.42 -3.09 -10.34
CA VAL A 271 -4.88 -3.13 -10.47
C VAL A 271 -5.27 -4.17 -11.51
N ASN A 272 -4.60 -4.19 -12.66
CA ASN A 272 -4.84 -5.18 -13.73
C ASN A 272 -4.65 -6.63 -13.23
N ASN A 273 -3.58 -6.90 -12.47
CA ASN A 273 -3.38 -8.21 -11.84
C ASN A 273 -4.43 -8.56 -10.78
N GLY A 274 -5.12 -7.56 -10.22
CA GLY A 274 -6.22 -7.73 -9.28
C GLY A 274 -7.57 -8.03 -9.93
N LEU A 275 -7.71 -7.88 -11.26
CA LEU A 275 -8.96 -8.11 -12.00
C LEU A 275 -9.22 -9.61 -12.23
N THR A 276 -9.45 -10.34 -11.13
CA THR A 276 -9.64 -11.80 -11.13
C THR A 276 -11.10 -12.22 -10.96
N LYS A 277 -12.02 -11.27 -10.83
CA LYS A 277 -13.45 -11.56 -10.64
C LYS A 277 -14.04 -12.17 -11.90
N SER A 278 -14.78 -13.27 -11.74
CA SER A 278 -15.49 -13.91 -12.83
C SER A 278 -16.65 -13.07 -13.32
N HIS A 279 -16.87 -13.03 -14.63
CA HIS A 279 -18.03 -12.38 -15.23
C HIS A 279 -18.85 -13.38 -16.05
N PRO A 280 -20.20 -13.38 -16.01
CA PRO A 280 -21.03 -14.33 -16.75
C PRO A 280 -20.81 -14.33 -18.28
N TYR A 281 -20.27 -13.24 -18.82
CA TYR A 281 -19.92 -13.05 -20.23
C TYR A 281 -18.41 -13.07 -20.49
N GLU A 282 -17.59 -13.51 -19.53
CA GLU A 282 -16.17 -13.74 -19.81
C GLU A 282 -15.98 -14.83 -20.87
N SER A 283 -14.96 -14.69 -21.71
CA SER A 283 -14.62 -15.67 -22.75
C SER A 283 -13.16 -16.13 -22.60
N ARG A 284 -12.80 -17.22 -23.27
CA ARG A 284 -11.44 -17.76 -23.25
C ARG A 284 -10.77 -17.57 -24.63
N PRO A 285 -9.48 -17.18 -24.69
CA PRO A 285 -8.80 -16.89 -25.96
C PRO A 285 -8.92 -17.97 -27.04
N HIS A 286 -8.84 -19.25 -26.67
CA HIS A 286 -8.97 -20.37 -27.60
C HIS A 286 -10.37 -20.49 -28.23
N THR A 287 -11.39 -19.87 -27.65
CA THR A 287 -12.75 -19.85 -28.19
C THR A 287 -13.00 -18.71 -29.18
N TRP A 288 -12.13 -17.70 -29.20
CA TRP A 288 -12.32 -16.50 -30.04
C TRP A 288 -12.34 -16.80 -31.54
N PRO A 289 -11.45 -17.66 -32.09
CA PRO A 289 -11.50 -18.01 -33.51
C PRO A 289 -12.82 -18.63 -33.97
N TRP A 290 -13.46 -19.41 -33.10
CA TRP A 290 -14.69 -20.13 -33.42
C TRP A 290 -15.95 -19.31 -33.12
N MET A 291 -15.82 -18.18 -32.42
CA MET A 291 -16.92 -17.33 -31.95
C MET A 291 -18.04 -18.13 -31.25
N ARG A 292 -17.65 -19.07 -30.38
CA ARG A 292 -18.59 -19.94 -29.66
C ARG A 292 -19.65 -19.18 -28.87
N ARG A 293 -19.30 -17.99 -28.36
CA ARG A 293 -20.19 -17.08 -27.62
C ARG A 293 -19.69 -15.65 -27.78
N GLY A 294 -20.61 -14.71 -27.99
CA GLY A 294 -20.33 -13.27 -27.99
C GLY A 294 -20.50 -12.62 -26.61
N MET A 295 -20.50 -11.29 -26.57
CA MET A 295 -20.61 -10.51 -25.33
C MET A 295 -21.90 -9.69 -25.33
N ALA A 296 -22.71 -9.80 -24.27
CA ALA A 296 -23.85 -8.91 -24.11
C ALA A 296 -23.36 -7.56 -23.58
N TYR A 297 -23.80 -6.47 -24.22
CA TYR A 297 -23.48 -5.11 -23.80
C TYR A 297 -24.65 -4.50 -23.03
N TRP A 298 -25.87 -4.68 -23.55
CA TRP A 298 -27.06 -4.06 -22.98
C TRP A 298 -28.33 -4.81 -23.40
N GLY A 299 -29.39 -4.76 -22.59
CA GLY A 299 -30.69 -5.27 -22.99
C GLY A 299 -31.84 -4.76 -22.12
N THR A 300 -32.98 -4.54 -22.76
CA THR A 300 -34.30 -4.38 -22.14
C THR A 300 -35.22 -5.52 -22.60
N VAL A 301 -36.51 -5.46 -22.25
CA VAL A 301 -37.50 -6.50 -22.58
C VAL A 301 -37.53 -6.80 -24.09
N ASN A 302 -37.47 -5.77 -24.94
CA ASN A 302 -37.66 -5.93 -26.40
C ASN A 302 -36.43 -5.58 -27.25
N ARG A 303 -35.32 -5.12 -26.66
CA ARG A 303 -34.12 -4.71 -27.42
C ARG A 303 -32.86 -5.16 -26.72
N ARG A 304 -31.88 -5.68 -27.46
CA ARG A 304 -30.59 -6.12 -26.91
C ARG A 304 -29.47 -5.70 -27.84
N ILE A 305 -28.35 -5.29 -27.26
CA ILE A 305 -27.09 -5.02 -27.96
C ILE A 305 -26.13 -6.15 -27.58
N TYR A 306 -25.71 -6.91 -28.59
CA TYR A 306 -24.85 -8.06 -28.45
C TYR A 306 -23.69 -7.94 -29.44
N LEU A 307 -22.46 -8.05 -28.93
CA LEU A 307 -21.27 -8.08 -29.75
C LEU A 307 -21.03 -9.51 -30.22
N LEU A 308 -21.15 -9.68 -31.54
CA LEU A 308 -20.81 -10.90 -32.25
C LEU A 308 -20.26 -10.50 -33.62
N GLY A 309 -19.11 -11.06 -34.00
CA GLY A 309 -18.57 -10.86 -35.35
C GLY A 309 -19.40 -11.60 -36.40
N THR A 310 -19.30 -11.20 -37.66
CA THR A 310 -19.92 -11.91 -38.78
C THR A 310 -19.24 -13.29 -38.95
N PRO A 311 -19.94 -14.43 -38.72
CA PRO A 311 -19.33 -15.77 -38.68
C PRO A 311 -18.45 -16.10 -39.87
N ILE A 312 -18.97 -15.87 -41.07
CA ILE A 312 -18.29 -16.19 -42.32
C ILE A 312 -16.97 -15.41 -42.44
N ILE A 313 -17.01 -14.10 -42.20
CA ILE A 313 -15.82 -13.23 -42.32
C ILE A 313 -14.77 -13.61 -41.29
N TRP A 314 -15.19 -13.89 -40.05
CA TRP A 314 -14.31 -14.22 -38.95
C TRP A 314 -13.60 -15.56 -39.16
N TRP A 315 -14.35 -16.60 -39.54
CA TRP A 315 -13.80 -17.92 -39.81
C TRP A 315 -12.89 -17.92 -41.03
N LEU A 316 -13.27 -17.26 -42.12
CA LEU A 316 -12.41 -17.13 -43.29
C LEU A 316 -11.11 -16.38 -42.98
N SER A 317 -11.19 -15.33 -42.15
CA SER A 317 -10.01 -14.59 -41.69
C SER A 317 -9.09 -15.46 -40.83
N PHE A 318 -9.64 -16.26 -39.92
CA PHE A 318 -8.86 -17.21 -39.12
C PHE A 318 -8.21 -18.30 -39.99
N ILE A 319 -8.95 -18.88 -40.92
CA ILE A 319 -8.43 -19.87 -41.88
C ILE A 319 -7.31 -19.25 -42.72
N ALA A 320 -7.47 -18.00 -43.19
CA ALA A 320 -6.45 -17.31 -43.97
C ALA A 320 -5.15 -17.11 -43.17
N VAL A 321 -5.23 -16.71 -41.90
CA VAL A 321 -4.06 -16.58 -41.01
C VAL A 321 -3.40 -17.95 -40.75
N ALA A 322 -4.20 -18.98 -40.49
CA ALA A 322 -3.69 -20.34 -40.26
C ALA A 322 -3.02 -20.91 -41.52
N ALA A 323 -3.64 -20.73 -42.69
CA ALA A 323 -3.09 -21.14 -43.98
C ALA A 323 -1.80 -20.39 -44.30
N PHE A 324 -1.74 -19.08 -44.06
CA PHE A 324 -0.52 -18.30 -44.20
C PHE A 324 0.61 -18.83 -43.31
N GLY A 325 0.33 -19.08 -42.02
CA GLY A 325 1.30 -19.67 -41.10
C GLY A 325 1.79 -21.05 -41.56
N GLY A 326 0.87 -21.91 -42.01
CA GLY A 326 1.19 -23.23 -42.56
C GLY A 326 2.05 -23.16 -43.82
N ILE A 327 1.73 -22.24 -44.74
CA ILE A 327 2.54 -21.99 -45.94
C ILE A 327 3.93 -21.50 -45.55
N GLN A 328 4.07 -20.57 -44.60
CA GLN A 328 5.38 -20.11 -44.14
C GLN A 328 6.22 -21.23 -43.52
N VAL A 329 5.61 -22.08 -42.69
CA VAL A 329 6.29 -23.25 -42.11
C VAL A 329 6.72 -24.24 -43.20
N LEU A 330 5.83 -24.53 -44.17
CA LEU A 330 6.14 -25.42 -45.28
C LEU A 330 7.31 -24.89 -46.12
N LEU A 331 7.27 -23.60 -46.50
CA LEU A 331 8.33 -22.96 -47.28
C LEU A 331 9.65 -22.94 -46.50
N PHE A 332 9.62 -22.68 -45.19
CA PHE A 332 10.81 -22.74 -44.33
C PHE A 332 11.41 -24.15 -44.29
N LEU A 333 10.58 -25.19 -44.15
CA LEU A 333 11.04 -26.58 -44.15
C LEU A 333 11.61 -27.01 -45.50
N ARG A 334 11.03 -26.53 -46.61
CA ARG A 334 11.52 -26.81 -47.97
C ARG A 334 12.87 -26.14 -48.23
N ASP A 335 13.02 -24.89 -47.82
CA ASP A 335 14.30 -24.18 -47.92
C ASP A 335 15.40 -24.86 -47.10
N ARG A 336 15.09 -25.32 -45.88
CA ARG A 336 16.02 -26.13 -45.04
C ARG A 336 16.39 -27.47 -45.67
N ARG A 337 15.58 -28.00 -46.57
CA ARG A 337 15.86 -29.23 -47.34
C ARG A 337 16.56 -28.97 -48.68
N GLY A 338 16.97 -27.73 -48.95
CA GLY A 338 17.63 -27.34 -50.20
C GLY A 338 16.69 -27.19 -51.39
N ILE A 339 15.37 -27.16 -51.14
CA ILE A 339 14.36 -26.90 -52.17
C ILE A 339 14.01 -25.41 -52.12
N HIS A 340 14.51 -24.65 -53.09
CA HIS A 340 14.31 -23.20 -53.16
C HIS A 340 13.10 -22.84 -54.01
N ASP A 341 11.97 -22.57 -53.36
CA ASP A 341 10.73 -22.18 -54.04
C ASP A 341 10.75 -20.70 -54.46
N ARG A 342 10.55 -20.43 -55.75
CA ARG A 342 10.36 -19.09 -56.30
C ARG A 342 8.88 -18.81 -56.51
N LEU A 343 8.24 -18.17 -55.54
CA LEU A 343 6.86 -17.69 -55.68
C LEU A 343 6.84 -16.37 -56.45
N LEU A 344 6.33 -16.38 -57.69
CA LEU A 344 6.09 -15.20 -58.54
C LEU A 344 7.30 -14.25 -58.67
N GLY A 345 8.52 -14.77 -58.65
CA GLY A 345 9.75 -13.99 -58.80
C GLY A 345 10.19 -13.20 -57.56
N ALA A 346 9.49 -13.30 -56.43
CA ALA A 346 9.70 -12.46 -55.25
C ALA A 346 10.44 -13.16 -54.08
N ARG A 347 11.25 -14.19 -54.31
CA ARG A 347 12.01 -14.79 -53.20
C ARG A 347 13.42 -15.25 -53.53
N GLU A 348 14.40 -14.60 -52.90
CA GLU A 348 15.75 -15.10 -52.64
C GLU A 348 16.04 -14.95 -51.13
N ARG A 349 15.60 -15.97 -50.36
CA ARG A 349 15.85 -16.25 -48.93
C ARG A 349 15.05 -15.49 -47.85
N TYR A 350 14.92 -16.20 -46.74
CA TYR A 350 14.72 -15.64 -45.39
C TYR A 350 16.06 -15.49 -44.69
#